data_AF-A0A8H9XDH0-F1
#
_entry.id   AF-A0A8H9XDH0-F1
#
_cell.length_a   1.000
_cell.length_b   1.000
_cell.length_c   1.000
_cell.angle_alpha   90.00
_cell.angle_beta   90.00
_cell.angle_gamma   90.00
#
_symmetry.space_group_name_H-M   'P 1'
#
loop_
_entity.id
_entity.type
_entity.pdbx_description
1 polymer ?
#
loop_
_entity_poly.entity_id
_entity_poly.type
_entity_poly.pdbx_seq_one_letter_code
_entity_poly.pdbx_strand_id
1 'polypeptide(L)'
;MAKAKGDNRTGDLFDVERVWPVRAPQSLPKALDMKRQISMSMMEAVRESGKTVPVIAAEMTELLGDDEVTPQQLYAYTAPSKTTHNISLVRFIAFVRATGCLWLWDVCLQDEGLLLLQGEEARHAQASLTFGPELQAAKALVDECLLDWSSETGAELRTIVQNAFNVDKQNDVSPARMFSLLRYRIEDERWKRAMKAVTDSIRPIGTKEYFRFHRRASTSAPWQLVTIDLAAA
;
A
#
# COMPACT_ATOMS: atom_id res chain seq x y z
N MET A 1 -11.09 -29.67 -37.86
CA MET A 1 -10.32 -29.28 -36.65
C MET A 1 -9.43 -28.11 -37.02
N ALA A 2 -9.85 -26.87 -36.70
CA ALA A 2 -9.07 -25.67 -37.01
C ALA A 2 -8.06 -25.42 -35.88
N LYS A 3 -6.76 -25.46 -36.20
CA LYS A 3 -5.68 -25.08 -35.28
C LYS A 3 -5.80 -23.59 -34.98
N ALA A 4 -6.00 -23.24 -33.71
CA ALA A 4 -5.91 -21.87 -33.23
C ALA A 4 -4.51 -21.32 -33.55
N LYS A 5 -4.46 -20.37 -34.48
CA LYS A 5 -3.27 -19.63 -34.85
C LYS A 5 -3.32 -18.30 -34.07
N GLY A 6 -3.25 -18.40 -32.74
CA GLY A 6 -3.10 -17.24 -31.88
C GLY A 6 -1.66 -16.73 -31.99
N ASP A 7 -1.51 -15.42 -32.14
CA ASP A 7 -0.20 -14.77 -32.05
C ASP A 7 0.26 -14.78 -30.58
N ASN A 8 1.31 -15.56 -30.29
CA ASN A 8 1.88 -15.66 -28.94
C ASN A 8 2.95 -14.59 -28.67
N ARG A 9 3.19 -13.66 -29.60
CA ARG A 9 4.19 -12.57 -29.46
C ARG A 9 3.54 -11.23 -29.13
N THR A 10 2.26 -11.07 -29.45
CA THR A 10 1.45 -9.93 -29.03
C THR A 10 0.84 -10.26 -27.67
N GLY A 11 1.29 -9.56 -26.62
CA GLY A 11 0.65 -9.66 -25.31
C GLY A 11 -0.83 -9.27 -25.40
N ASP A 12 -1.71 -10.04 -24.78
CA ASP A 12 -3.13 -9.74 -24.76
C ASP A 12 -3.37 -8.45 -23.95
N LEU A 13 -3.86 -7.42 -24.64
CA LEU A 13 -4.17 -6.09 -24.08
C LEU A 13 -5.26 -6.13 -23.01
N PHE A 14 -6.01 -7.23 -22.93
CA PHE A 14 -7.05 -7.51 -21.93
C PHE A 14 -6.62 -8.55 -20.90
N ASP A 15 -5.46 -9.19 -21.08
CA ASP A 15 -4.80 -9.99 -20.05
C ASP A 15 -4.04 -9.03 -19.13
N VAL A 16 -4.83 -8.26 -18.39
CA VAL A 16 -4.32 -7.38 -17.34
C VAL A 16 -3.89 -8.29 -16.19
N GLU A 17 -2.72 -8.93 -16.30
CA GLU A 17 -1.95 -9.22 -15.10
C GLU A 17 -1.80 -7.89 -14.38
N ARG A 18 -2.54 -7.76 -13.28
CA ARG A 18 -2.84 -6.48 -12.63
C ARG A 18 -1.52 -5.89 -12.15
N VAL A 19 -1.00 -4.94 -12.92
CA VAL A 19 0.32 -4.33 -12.72
C VAL A 19 0.38 -3.53 -11.40
N TRP A 20 -0.76 -3.19 -10.81
CA TRP A 20 -0.85 -2.49 -9.53
C TRP A 20 -1.42 -3.40 -8.42
N PRO A 21 -0.88 -3.35 -7.19
CA PRO A 21 -1.49 -4.02 -6.03
C PRO A 21 -2.95 -3.63 -5.89
N VAL A 22 -3.83 -4.63 -6.03
CA VAL A 22 -5.21 -4.54 -5.58
C VAL A 22 -5.29 -5.35 -4.30
N ARG A 23 -5.51 -4.69 -3.15
CA ARG A 23 -5.88 -5.42 -1.93
C ARG A 23 -7.31 -5.95 -2.16
N ALA A 24 -7.51 -7.24 -1.96
CA ALA A 24 -8.86 -7.80 -1.91
C ALA A 24 -9.44 -7.49 -0.52
N PRO A 25 -10.73 -7.13 -0.41
CA PRO A 25 -11.38 -6.98 0.89
C PRO A 25 -11.21 -8.28 1.68
N GLN A 26 -10.70 -8.19 2.91
CA GLN A 26 -10.67 -9.34 3.80
C GLN A 26 -12.03 -9.43 4.52
N SER A 27 -12.47 -10.64 4.88
CA SER A 27 -13.66 -10.77 5.72
C SER A 27 -13.39 -10.05 7.04
N LEU A 28 -14.12 -8.96 7.31
CA LEU A 28 -13.83 -8.03 8.39
C LEU A 28 -13.60 -8.75 9.74
N PRO A 29 -12.48 -8.49 10.44
CA PRO A 29 -12.33 -8.93 11.82
C PRO A 29 -13.42 -8.29 12.70
N LYS A 30 -13.83 -8.99 13.76
CA LYS A 30 -14.82 -8.49 14.73
C LYS A 30 -14.39 -7.10 15.23
N ALA A 31 -15.33 -6.16 15.36
CA ALA A 31 -15.09 -4.77 15.82
C ALA A 31 -14.25 -4.63 17.11
N LEU A 32 -14.17 -5.69 17.93
CA LEU A 32 -13.30 -5.76 19.11
C LEU A 32 -11.80 -5.67 18.77
N ASP A 33 -11.37 -6.18 17.61
CA ASP A 33 -9.97 -6.22 17.19
C ASP A 33 -9.51 -4.86 16.63
N MET A 34 -10.36 -4.22 15.82
CA MET A 34 -10.10 -2.93 15.17
C MET A 34 -9.79 -1.81 16.18
N LYS A 35 -10.52 -1.74 17.30
CA LYS A 35 -10.22 -0.74 18.34
C LYS A 35 -8.82 -0.95 18.93
N ARG A 36 -8.49 -2.18 19.29
CA ARG A 36 -7.19 -2.53 19.88
C ARG A 36 -6.08 -2.21 18.90
N GLN A 37 -6.27 -2.56 17.63
CA GLN A 37 -5.34 -2.27 16.56
C GLN A 37 -5.08 -0.76 16.43
N ILE A 38 -6.13 0.07 16.34
CA ILE A 38 -5.99 1.52 16.25
C ILE A 38 -5.23 2.09 17.45
N SER A 39 -5.58 1.70 18.69
CA SER A 39 -4.88 2.20 19.88
C SER A 39 -3.40 1.80 19.90
N MET A 40 -3.07 0.55 19.54
CA MET A 40 -1.67 0.09 19.44
C MET A 40 -0.92 0.85 18.34
N SER A 41 -1.53 1.06 17.17
CA SER A 41 -0.93 1.81 16.08
C SER A 41 -0.74 3.28 16.45
N MET A 42 -1.67 3.91 17.15
CA MET A 42 -1.48 5.28 17.64
C MET A 42 -0.35 5.37 18.66
N MET A 43 -0.20 4.39 19.55
CA MET A 43 0.92 4.34 20.49
C MET A 43 2.26 4.21 19.76
N GLU A 44 2.31 3.39 18.72
CA GLU A 44 3.48 3.27 17.84
C GLU A 44 3.79 4.59 17.11
N ALA A 45 2.77 5.29 16.63
CA ALA A 45 2.93 6.59 15.98
C ALA A 45 3.51 7.66 16.92
N VAL A 46 3.11 7.65 18.20
CA VAL A 46 3.74 8.54 19.22
C VAL A 46 5.22 8.23 19.37
N ARG A 47 5.60 6.95 19.38
CA ARG A 47 7.00 6.53 19.50
C ARG A 47 7.82 6.98 18.30
N GLU A 48 7.30 6.76 17.09
CA GLU A 48 7.97 7.11 15.83
C GLU A 48 8.07 8.62 15.62
N SER A 49 7.04 9.39 15.99
CA SER A 49 7.05 10.84 15.79
C SER A 49 8.14 11.55 16.59
N GLY A 50 8.73 10.89 17.60
CA GLY A 50 9.74 11.46 18.49
C GLY A 50 9.23 12.59 19.39
N LYS A 51 7.89 12.80 19.42
CA LYS A 51 7.24 13.87 20.16
C LYS A 51 6.65 13.31 21.46
N THR A 52 6.62 14.12 22.51
CA THR A 52 5.94 13.75 23.74
C THR A 52 4.42 13.92 23.58
N VAL A 53 3.64 13.11 24.30
CA VAL A 53 2.17 13.17 24.26
C VAL A 53 1.62 14.58 24.54
N PRO A 54 2.15 15.36 25.50
CA PRO A 54 1.70 16.74 25.70
C PRO A 54 1.94 17.65 24.49
N VAL A 55 3.07 17.49 23.78
CA VAL A 55 3.36 18.26 22.56
C VAL A 55 2.38 17.91 21.45
N ILE A 56 2.11 16.61 21.25
CA ILE A 56 1.14 16.16 20.25
C ILE A 56 -0.26 16.69 20.58
N ALA A 57 -0.68 16.66 21.85
CA ALA A 57 -1.98 17.19 22.28
C ALA A 57 -2.10 18.71 22.05
N ALA A 58 -1.03 19.47 22.27
CA ALA A 58 -0.98 20.90 21.99
C ALA A 58 -1.08 21.19 20.47
N GLU A 59 -0.32 20.47 19.64
CA GLU A 59 -0.41 20.59 18.17
C GLU A 59 -1.80 20.19 17.64
N MET A 60 -2.40 19.14 18.20
CA MET A 60 -3.78 18.76 17.87
C MET A 60 -4.77 19.89 18.21
N THR A 61 -4.61 20.50 19.38
CA THR A 61 -5.46 21.63 19.80
C THR A 61 -5.30 22.82 18.85
N GLU A 62 -4.08 23.16 18.46
CA GLU A 62 -3.80 24.20 17.47
C GLU A 62 -4.46 23.90 16.11
N LEU A 63 -4.40 22.65 15.65
CA LEU A 63 -5.03 22.22 14.40
C LEU A 63 -6.56 22.21 14.44
N LEU A 64 -7.14 21.98 15.61
CA LEU A 64 -8.59 21.90 15.81
C LEU A 64 -9.21 23.26 16.11
N GLY A 65 -8.43 24.23 16.59
CA GLY A 65 -8.87 25.59 16.91
C GLY A 65 -9.74 25.63 18.16
N ASP A 66 -11.01 25.26 18.03
CA ASP A 66 -12.03 25.39 19.08
C ASP A 66 -12.18 24.12 19.96
N ASP A 67 -11.58 23.00 19.56
CA ASP A 67 -11.67 21.72 20.27
C ASP A 67 -10.35 21.39 20.99
N GLU A 68 -10.28 21.72 22.28
CA GLU A 68 -9.11 21.44 23.12
C GLU A 68 -8.95 19.93 23.37
N VAL A 69 -7.74 19.44 23.12
CA VAL A 69 -7.33 18.05 23.37
C VAL A 69 -6.33 18.03 24.50
N THR A 70 -6.73 17.46 25.65
CA THR A 70 -5.84 17.36 26.81
C THR A 70 -4.88 16.17 26.68
N PRO A 71 -3.68 16.22 27.28
CA PRO A 71 -2.76 15.08 27.27
C PRO A 71 -3.39 13.81 27.87
N GLN A 72 -4.24 13.95 28.90
CA GLN A 72 -4.94 12.84 29.53
C GLN A 72 -5.95 12.17 28.58
N GLN A 73 -6.65 12.96 27.76
CA GLN A 73 -7.51 12.41 26.71
C GLN A 73 -6.68 11.64 25.68
N LEU A 74 -5.53 12.17 25.27
CA LEU A 74 -4.68 11.50 24.30
C LEU A 74 -4.10 10.18 24.84
N TYR A 75 -3.67 10.14 26.11
CA TYR A 75 -3.29 8.89 26.78
C TYR A 75 -4.44 7.87 26.86
N ALA A 76 -5.68 8.34 26.94
CA ALA A 76 -6.84 7.45 26.94
C ALA A 76 -7.11 6.84 25.56
N TYR A 77 -6.82 7.57 24.47
CA TYR A 77 -6.97 7.08 23.10
C TYR A 77 -5.91 6.04 22.71
N THR A 78 -4.68 6.21 23.18
CA THR A 78 -3.56 5.32 22.86
C THR A 78 -3.50 4.08 23.75
N ALA A 79 -4.18 4.06 24.90
CA ALA A 79 -4.15 2.94 25.83
C ALA A 79 -5.03 1.75 25.37
N PRO A 80 -4.45 0.59 25.01
CA PRO A 80 -5.23 -0.57 24.54
C PRO A 80 -6.15 -1.16 25.64
N SER A 81 -5.81 -0.93 26.91
CA SER A 81 -6.58 -1.40 28.07
C SER A 81 -7.83 -0.57 28.35
N LYS A 82 -7.95 0.65 27.79
CA LYS A 82 -9.09 1.54 28.02
C LYS A 82 -10.12 1.39 26.91
N THR A 83 -11.06 0.46 27.11
CA THR A 83 -12.08 0.10 26.11
C THR A 83 -13.22 1.11 25.97
N THR A 84 -13.36 2.10 26.84
CA THR A 84 -14.49 3.05 26.81
C THR A 84 -14.20 4.34 26.04
N HIS A 85 -12.94 4.79 25.96
CA HIS A 85 -12.61 6.05 25.30
C HIS A 85 -12.33 5.81 23.82
N ASN A 86 -13.20 6.34 22.95
CA ASN A 86 -13.03 6.31 21.51
C ASN A 86 -12.59 7.70 21.04
N ILE A 87 -11.59 7.74 20.15
CA ILE A 87 -11.22 8.97 19.46
C ILE A 87 -12.25 9.24 18.36
N SER A 88 -12.67 10.50 18.22
CA SER A 88 -13.50 10.91 17.09
C SER A 88 -12.65 10.95 15.81
N LEU A 89 -13.28 10.80 14.63
CA LEU A 89 -12.55 10.88 13.36
C LEU A 89 -11.81 12.21 13.19
N VAL A 90 -12.42 13.32 13.64
CA VAL A 90 -11.82 14.66 13.56
C VAL A 90 -10.55 14.76 14.40
N ARG A 91 -10.58 14.26 15.65
CA ARG A 91 -9.40 14.22 16.52
C ARG A 91 -8.36 13.23 16.00
N PHE A 92 -8.76 12.13 15.38
CA PHE A 92 -7.83 11.20 14.74
C PHE A 92 -7.10 11.85 13.56
N ILE A 93 -7.80 12.61 12.70
CA ILE A 93 -7.16 13.39 11.63
C ILE A 93 -6.14 14.37 12.19
N ALA A 94 -6.50 15.11 13.26
CA ALA A 94 -5.58 16.03 13.92
C ALA A 94 -4.36 15.29 14.50
N PHE A 95 -4.56 14.12 15.11
CA PHE A 95 -3.47 13.29 15.62
C PHE A 95 -2.51 12.83 14.51
N VAL A 96 -3.03 12.35 13.38
CA VAL A 96 -2.21 11.93 12.23
C VAL A 96 -1.40 13.11 11.69
N ARG A 97 -1.99 14.31 11.62
CA ARG A 97 -1.29 15.52 11.16
C ARG A 97 -0.22 15.99 12.15
N ALA A 98 -0.51 15.99 13.45
CA ALA A 98 0.44 16.36 14.50
C ALA A 98 1.63 15.38 14.56
N THR A 99 1.37 14.08 14.44
CA THR A 99 2.44 13.06 14.44
C THR A 99 3.20 12.98 13.13
N GLY A 100 2.58 13.37 12.00
CA GLY A 100 3.14 13.16 10.65
C GLY A 100 3.07 11.70 10.18
N CYS A 101 2.49 10.81 10.99
CA CYS A 101 2.44 9.37 10.77
C CYS A 101 1.28 8.97 9.84
N LEU A 102 1.41 9.29 8.54
CA LEU A 102 0.35 9.07 7.54
C LEU A 102 -0.02 7.59 7.32
N TRP A 103 0.86 6.67 7.68
CA TRP A 103 0.61 5.22 7.62
C TRP A 103 -0.58 4.77 8.47
N LEU A 104 -1.00 5.57 9.47
CA LEU A 104 -2.19 5.31 10.27
C LEU A 104 -3.47 5.20 9.41
N TRP A 105 -3.51 5.89 8.27
CA TRP A 105 -4.60 5.75 7.30
C TRP A 105 -4.64 4.37 6.66
N ASP A 106 -3.48 3.75 6.40
CA ASP A 106 -3.42 2.39 5.85
C ASP A 106 -4.01 1.39 6.85
N VAL A 107 -3.77 1.60 8.16
CA VAL A 107 -4.33 0.75 9.22
C VAL A 107 -5.86 0.77 9.21
N CYS A 108 -6.47 1.93 8.99
CA CYS A 108 -7.92 2.07 8.91
C CYS A 108 -8.52 1.47 7.64
N LEU A 109 -7.75 1.35 6.55
CA LEU A 109 -8.24 1.04 5.20
C LEU A 109 -7.86 -0.35 4.71
N GLN A 110 -6.91 -1.02 5.38
CA GLN A 110 -6.32 -2.28 4.90
C GLN A 110 -7.33 -3.42 4.74
N ASP A 111 -8.33 -3.50 5.61
CA ASP A 111 -9.32 -4.59 5.58
C ASP A 111 -10.38 -4.39 4.48
N GLU A 112 -10.59 -3.14 4.07
CA GLU A 112 -11.57 -2.75 3.04
C GLU A 112 -11.07 -2.99 1.61
N GLY A 113 -9.85 -3.54 1.44
CA GLY A 113 -9.24 -3.70 0.12
C GLY A 113 -8.74 -2.39 -0.49
N LEU A 114 -8.71 -1.31 0.29
CA LEU A 114 -8.26 -0.01 -0.15
C LEU A 114 -6.75 0.16 0.06
N LEU A 115 -6.13 0.92 -0.85
CA LEU A 115 -4.71 1.22 -0.84
C LEU A 115 -4.55 2.74 -0.81
N LEU A 116 -3.96 3.27 0.27
CA LEU A 116 -3.53 4.66 0.28
C LEU A 116 -2.21 4.77 -0.50
N LEU A 117 -2.16 5.72 -1.43
CA LEU A 117 -0.96 6.04 -2.21
C LEU A 117 -0.59 7.50 -1.94
N GLN A 118 0.67 7.77 -1.66
CA GLN A 118 1.15 9.12 -1.40
C GLN A 118 2.21 9.57 -2.39
N GLY A 119 2.08 10.81 -2.89
CA GLY A 119 3.11 11.45 -3.69
C GLY A 119 3.43 10.69 -4.98
N GLU A 120 4.68 10.29 -5.15
CA GLU A 120 5.13 9.60 -6.35
C GLU A 120 4.48 8.24 -6.54
N GLU A 121 4.10 7.54 -5.47
CA GLU A 121 3.39 6.24 -5.55
C GLU A 121 2.07 6.36 -6.31
N ALA A 122 1.33 7.46 -6.13
CA ALA A 122 0.09 7.72 -6.84
C ALA A 122 0.32 8.00 -8.34
N ARG A 123 1.41 8.70 -8.67
CA ARG A 123 1.84 8.91 -10.06
C ARG A 123 2.31 7.61 -10.70
N HIS A 124 3.05 6.81 -9.94
CA HIS A 124 3.54 5.50 -10.32
C HIS A 124 2.40 4.50 -10.51
N ALA A 125 1.27 4.63 -9.79
CA ALA A 125 0.08 3.82 -10.02
C ALA A 125 -0.62 4.08 -11.35
N GLN A 126 -0.50 5.29 -11.87
CA GLN A 126 -1.00 5.63 -13.20
C GLN A 126 -0.06 5.16 -14.32
N ALA A 127 1.21 4.90 -13.99
CA ALA A 127 2.20 4.39 -14.92
C ALA A 127 2.35 2.87 -14.80
N SER A 128 2.66 2.18 -15.90
CA SER A 128 3.20 0.82 -15.78
C SER A 128 4.61 0.92 -15.18
N LEU A 129 4.88 0.17 -14.12
CA LEU A 129 6.17 0.12 -13.46
C LEU A 129 6.98 -1.09 -13.90
N THR A 130 8.30 -0.93 -13.96
CA THR A 130 9.26 -2.04 -13.93
C THR A 130 10.29 -1.76 -12.85
N PHE A 131 11.12 -2.76 -12.59
CA PHE A 131 12.22 -2.70 -11.64
C PHE A 131 13.55 -2.80 -12.38
N GLY A 132 14.47 -1.92 -12.01
CA GLY A 132 15.85 -1.91 -12.46
C GLY A 132 16.71 -2.98 -11.79
N PRO A 133 17.98 -3.09 -12.19
CA PRO A 133 18.92 -4.11 -11.70
C PRO A 133 19.18 -4.02 -10.19
N GLU A 134 18.92 -2.87 -9.57
CA GLU A 134 19.07 -2.64 -8.13
C GLU A 134 18.18 -3.59 -7.30
N LEU A 135 17.11 -4.13 -7.90
CA LEU A 135 16.24 -5.12 -7.25
C LEU A 135 16.99 -6.41 -6.88
N GLN A 136 18.00 -6.81 -7.68
CA GLN A 136 18.82 -7.97 -7.36
C GLN A 136 19.72 -7.71 -6.14
N ALA A 137 20.25 -6.50 -6.00
CA ALA A 137 21.00 -6.09 -4.83
C ALA A 137 20.10 -6.04 -3.58
N ALA A 138 18.86 -5.57 -3.73
CA ALA A 138 17.87 -5.59 -2.66
C ALA A 138 17.60 -7.03 -2.18
N LYS A 139 17.38 -7.96 -3.12
CA LYS A 139 17.14 -9.37 -2.81
C LYS A 139 18.28 -9.98 -2.00
N ALA A 140 19.54 -9.74 -2.41
CA ALA A 140 20.71 -10.25 -1.70
C ALA A 140 20.76 -9.77 -0.24
N LEU A 141 20.51 -8.47 0.00
CA LEU A 141 20.48 -7.90 1.35
C LEU A 141 19.36 -8.49 2.21
N VAL A 142 18.18 -8.73 1.62
CA VAL A 142 17.06 -9.36 2.33
C VAL A 142 17.36 -10.82 2.67
N ASP A 143 17.96 -11.57 1.75
CA ASP A 143 18.35 -12.97 1.99
C ASP A 143 19.37 -13.07 3.14
N GLU A 144 20.33 -12.14 3.21
CA GLU A 144 21.27 -12.00 4.34
C GLU A 144 20.54 -11.75 5.67
N CYS A 145 19.54 -10.86 5.70
CA CYS A 145 18.73 -10.63 6.91
C CYS A 145 18.01 -11.91 7.37
N LEU A 146 17.37 -12.60 6.42
CA LEU A 146 16.54 -13.77 6.71
C LEU A 146 17.37 -14.97 7.17
N LEU A 147 18.62 -15.10 6.73
CA LEU A 147 19.54 -16.14 7.18
C LEU A 147 19.76 -16.06 8.69
N ASP A 148 19.95 -14.86 9.25
CA ASP A 148 20.19 -14.68 10.68
C ASP A 148 18.93 -14.78 11.54
N TRP A 149 17.75 -14.50 10.98
CA TRP A 149 16.47 -14.55 11.70
C TRP A 149 15.93 -15.97 11.94
N SER A 150 16.78 -16.99 11.83
CA SER A 150 16.35 -18.39 11.70
C SER A 150 16.18 -19.18 13.00
N SER A 151 16.06 -18.57 14.18
CA SER A 151 15.98 -19.37 15.42
C SER A 151 14.58 -19.82 15.83
N GLU A 152 13.52 -19.01 15.83
CA GLU A 152 12.21 -19.52 16.35
C GLU A 152 10.92 -18.97 15.70
N THR A 153 10.94 -18.00 14.76
CA THR A 153 9.69 -17.34 14.29
C THR A 153 9.70 -16.89 12.81
N GLY A 154 10.59 -17.46 11.99
CA GLY A 154 10.94 -16.89 10.68
C GLY A 154 10.38 -17.58 9.43
N ALA A 155 9.65 -18.70 9.54
CA ALA A 155 9.27 -19.49 8.35
C ALA A 155 8.21 -18.80 7.49
N GLU A 156 7.16 -18.28 8.11
CA GLU A 156 6.06 -17.56 7.45
C GLU A 156 6.55 -16.23 6.88
N LEU A 157 7.35 -15.48 7.64
CA LEU A 157 7.98 -14.23 7.18
C LEU A 157 8.92 -14.47 6.00
N ARG A 158 9.78 -15.50 6.08
CA ARG A 158 10.64 -15.89 4.96
C ARG A 158 9.82 -16.24 3.72
N THR A 159 8.71 -16.94 3.89
CA THR A 159 7.83 -17.30 2.77
C THR A 159 7.20 -16.07 2.11
N ILE A 160 6.69 -15.12 2.91
CA ILE A 160 6.13 -13.86 2.41
C ILE A 160 7.18 -13.07 1.63
N VAL A 161 8.38 -12.95 2.20
CA VAL A 161 9.47 -12.19 1.61
C VAL A 161 10.01 -12.84 0.34
N GLN A 162 10.23 -14.15 0.33
CA GLN A 162 10.64 -14.88 -0.88
C GLN A 162 9.60 -14.79 -2.00
N ASN A 163 8.32 -14.89 -1.65
CA ASN A 163 7.22 -14.74 -2.62
C ASN A 163 7.17 -13.33 -3.23
N ALA A 164 7.65 -12.31 -2.51
CA ALA A 164 7.67 -10.96 -3.02
C ALA A 164 8.73 -10.73 -4.12
N PHE A 165 9.89 -11.38 -4.01
CA PHE A 165 10.94 -11.35 -5.03
C PHE A 165 10.75 -12.38 -6.15
N ASN A 166 9.71 -13.21 -6.07
CA ASN A 166 9.47 -14.25 -7.06
C ASN A 166 8.94 -13.64 -8.36
N VAL A 167 9.58 -13.98 -9.48
CA VAL A 167 9.17 -13.55 -10.82
C VAL A 167 7.91 -14.30 -11.26
N ASP A 168 7.02 -13.61 -11.97
CA ASP A 168 5.87 -14.23 -12.63
C ASP A 168 6.29 -14.99 -13.90
N LYS A 169 5.30 -15.53 -14.62
CA LYS A 169 5.54 -16.29 -15.86
C LYS A 169 6.14 -15.45 -16.98
N GLN A 170 6.09 -14.12 -16.87
CA GLN A 170 6.62 -13.16 -17.83
C GLN A 170 8.02 -12.67 -17.42
N ASN A 171 8.61 -13.29 -16.39
CA ASN A 171 9.91 -12.92 -15.82
C ASN A 171 9.92 -11.50 -15.22
N ASP A 172 8.75 -10.97 -14.87
CA ASP A 172 8.63 -9.67 -14.21
C ASP A 172 8.32 -9.86 -12.71
N VAL A 173 8.72 -8.89 -11.90
CA VAL A 173 8.45 -8.91 -10.47
C VAL A 173 7.18 -8.13 -10.19
N SER A 174 6.26 -8.74 -9.47
CA SER A 174 4.97 -8.11 -9.14
C SER A 174 5.18 -6.84 -8.31
N PRO A 175 4.80 -5.65 -8.82
CA PRO A 175 4.94 -4.40 -8.06
C PRO A 175 4.16 -4.45 -6.75
N ALA A 176 3.02 -5.13 -6.76
CA ALA A 176 2.18 -5.33 -5.60
C ALA A 176 2.90 -5.94 -4.41
N ARG A 177 3.66 -7.02 -4.67
CA ARG A 177 4.37 -7.72 -3.60
C ARG A 177 5.58 -6.93 -3.15
N MET A 178 6.27 -6.24 -4.06
CA MET A 178 7.39 -5.37 -3.71
C MET A 178 6.96 -4.19 -2.82
N PHE A 179 5.87 -3.51 -3.15
CA PHE A 179 5.33 -2.45 -2.30
C PHE A 179 4.83 -2.96 -0.95
N SER A 180 4.40 -4.22 -0.85
CA SER A 180 4.03 -4.79 0.43
C SER A 180 5.22 -4.91 1.39
N LEU A 181 6.43 -5.18 0.87
CA LEU A 181 7.65 -5.27 1.68
C LEU A 181 8.03 -3.93 2.31
N LEU A 182 7.89 -2.84 1.55
CA LEU A 182 8.21 -1.47 1.99
C LEU A 182 7.37 -1.01 3.19
N ARG A 183 6.25 -1.69 3.49
CA ARG A 183 5.39 -1.37 4.63
C ARG A 183 5.91 -1.91 5.95
N TYR A 184 6.75 -2.94 5.92
CA TYR A 184 7.30 -3.52 7.15
C TYR A 184 8.43 -2.65 7.68
N ARG A 185 8.20 -2.11 8.86
CA ARG A 185 9.18 -1.30 9.59
C ARG A 185 10.00 -2.20 10.49
N ILE A 186 11.17 -2.54 9.99
CA ILE A 186 12.12 -3.40 10.67
C ILE A 186 13.39 -2.58 10.88
N GLU A 187 13.88 -2.59 12.12
CA GLU A 187 15.01 -1.76 12.55
C GLU A 187 16.38 -2.27 12.05
N ASP A 188 16.46 -3.47 11.49
CA ASP A 188 17.71 -4.03 10.95
C ASP A 188 18.26 -3.13 9.82
N GLU A 189 19.49 -2.64 9.99
CA GLU A 189 20.13 -1.75 9.02
C GLU A 189 20.28 -2.38 7.63
N ARG A 190 20.43 -3.71 7.53
CA ARG A 190 20.44 -4.42 6.26
C ARG A 190 19.06 -4.41 5.60
N TRP A 191 17.99 -4.54 6.40
CA TRP A 191 16.62 -4.39 5.91
C TRP A 191 16.38 -2.98 5.38
N LYS A 192 16.78 -1.94 6.12
CA LYS A 192 16.66 -0.53 5.67
C LYS A 192 17.39 -0.29 4.35
N ARG A 193 18.63 -0.81 4.21
CA ARG A 193 19.39 -0.74 2.96
C ARG A 193 18.70 -1.50 1.82
N ALA A 194 18.13 -2.66 2.10
CA ALA A 194 17.40 -3.44 1.12
C ALA A 194 16.14 -2.71 0.62
N MET A 195 15.34 -2.15 1.54
CA MET A 195 14.15 -1.38 1.20
C MET A 195 14.51 -0.11 0.41
N LYS A 196 15.64 0.53 0.74
CA LYS A 196 16.18 1.62 -0.08
C LYS A 196 16.50 1.15 -1.49
N ALA A 197 17.18 0.02 -1.66
CA ALA A 197 17.51 -0.54 -2.98
C ALA A 197 16.26 -0.94 -3.78
N VAL A 198 15.20 -1.45 -3.13
CA VAL A 198 13.89 -1.66 -3.76
C VAL A 198 13.34 -0.35 -4.30
N THR A 199 13.30 0.70 -3.49
CA THR A 199 12.81 2.02 -3.92
C THR A 199 13.64 2.59 -5.07
N ASP A 200 14.97 2.51 -4.95
CA ASP A 200 15.91 2.97 -5.98
C ASP A 200 15.78 2.18 -7.30
N SER A 201 15.19 0.99 -7.29
CA SER A 201 14.97 0.16 -8.48
C SER A 201 13.71 0.54 -9.27
N ILE A 202 12.77 1.31 -8.73
CA ILE A 202 11.49 1.59 -9.38
C ILE A 202 11.70 2.45 -10.64
N ARG A 203 11.15 2.03 -11.78
CA ARG A 203 11.20 2.77 -13.06
C ARG A 203 9.81 2.89 -13.68
N PRO A 204 9.35 4.11 -14.06
CA PRO A 204 8.14 4.26 -14.85
C PRO A 204 8.41 3.87 -16.31
N ILE A 205 7.64 2.91 -16.85
CA ILE A 205 7.73 2.47 -18.25
C ILE A 205 6.84 3.33 -19.17
N GLY A 206 5.73 3.88 -18.64
CA GLY A 206 4.86 4.77 -19.39
C GLY A 206 3.46 4.89 -18.80
N THR A 207 2.71 5.88 -19.27
CA THR A 207 1.28 6.08 -18.96
C THR A 207 0.43 5.46 -20.06
N LYS A 208 -0.65 4.75 -19.69
CA LYS A 208 -1.59 4.21 -20.69
C LYS A 208 -2.71 5.24 -20.93
N GLU A 209 -2.65 5.95 -22.05
CA GLU A 209 -3.78 6.78 -22.52
C GLU A 209 -4.78 5.90 -23.28
N TYR A 210 -6.02 5.84 -22.80
CA TYR A 210 -7.09 5.08 -23.43
C TYR A 210 -8.07 6.02 -24.12
N PHE A 211 -8.20 5.88 -25.44
CA PHE A 211 -9.29 6.51 -26.19
C PHE A 211 -10.51 5.60 -26.21
N ARG A 212 -11.65 6.07 -25.68
CA ARG A 212 -12.95 5.38 -25.78
C ARG A 212 -13.82 6.07 -26.82
N PHE A 213 -14.05 5.39 -27.93
CA PHE A 213 -14.94 5.87 -28.97
C PHE A 213 -16.38 5.46 -28.64
N HIS A 214 -17.29 6.42 -28.70
CA HIS A 214 -18.71 6.18 -28.55
C HIS A 214 -19.44 6.63 -29.81
N ARG A 215 -20.47 5.89 -30.21
CA ARG A 215 -21.38 6.28 -31.29
C ARG A 215 -22.81 6.31 -30.78
N ARG A 216 -23.63 7.19 -31.35
CA ARG A 216 -25.08 7.21 -31.12
C ARG A 216 -25.79 7.36 -32.47
N ALA A 217 -26.94 6.72 -32.61
CA ALA A 217 -27.69 6.72 -33.87
C ALA A 217 -28.40 8.06 -34.13
N SER A 218 -28.75 8.81 -33.09
CA SER A 218 -29.40 10.12 -33.17
C SER A 218 -29.00 10.98 -31.97
N THR A 219 -29.34 12.27 -31.98
CA THR A 219 -29.04 13.21 -30.90
C THR A 219 -29.67 12.84 -29.56
N SER A 220 -30.78 12.09 -29.59
CA SER A 220 -31.52 11.64 -28.40
C SER A 220 -31.23 10.18 -28.00
N ALA A 221 -30.48 9.43 -28.81
CA ALA A 221 -30.15 8.04 -28.51
C ALA A 221 -29.00 7.90 -27.49
N PRO A 222 -28.96 6.81 -26.70
CA PRO A 222 -27.87 6.53 -25.78
C PRO A 222 -26.55 6.28 -26.52
N TRP A 223 -25.44 6.66 -25.90
CA TRP A 223 -24.09 6.39 -26.39
C TRP A 223 -23.79 4.89 -26.30
N GLN A 224 -23.37 4.30 -27.41
CA GLN A 224 -22.89 2.92 -27.50
C GLN A 224 -21.37 2.92 -27.64
N LEU A 225 -20.70 2.13 -26.81
CA LEU A 225 -19.25 1.94 -26.89
C LEU A 225 -18.90 1.26 -28.22
N VAL A 226 -17.92 1.79 -28.93
CA VAL A 226 -17.35 1.15 -30.11
C VAL A 226 -16.15 0.32 -29.65
N THR A 227 -16.30 -0.99 -29.67
CA THR A 227 -15.18 -1.91 -29.46
C THR A 227 -14.33 -1.91 -30.72
N ILE A 228 -13.08 -1.43 -30.61
CA ILE A 228 -12.10 -1.54 -31.70
C ILE A 228 -11.38 -2.86 -31.50
N ASP A 229 -11.62 -3.80 -32.41
CA ASP A 229 -10.84 -5.02 -32.51
C ASP A 229 -9.59 -4.74 -33.33
N LEU A 230 -8.47 -4.52 -32.65
CA LEU A 230 -7.17 -4.26 -33.27
C LEU A 230 -6.55 -5.54 -33.89
N ALA A 231 -7.03 -6.73 -33.53
CA ALA A 231 -6.48 -8.01 -34.01
C ALA A 231 -7.10 -8.47 -35.34
N ALA A 232 -8.25 -7.89 -35.73
CA ALA A 232 -8.94 -8.19 -36.98
C ALA A 232 -8.52 -7.29 -38.17
N ALA A 233 -7.56 -6.39 -37.96
CA ALA A 233 -7.04 -5.45 -38.96
C ALA A 233 -5.84 -6.02 -39.75
#